data_AF-A0A2S1H217-F1
#
_entry.id   AF-A0A2S1H217-F1
#
_cell.length_a   1.000
_cell.length_b   1.000
_cell.length_c   1.000
_cell.angle_alpha   90.00
_cell.angle_beta   90.00
_cell.angle_gamma   90.00
#
_symmetry.space_group_name_H-M   'P 1'
#
loop_
_entity.id
_entity.type
_entity.pdbx_description
1 polymer ?
#
loop_
_entity_poly.entity_id
_entity_poly.type
_entity_poly.pdbx_seq_one_letter_code
_entity_poly.pdbx_strand_id
1 'polypeptide(L)'
;MDTRSKLEDKELAQIERLIRETPIEVDLVDRTMNKYESKRNTKQRESFRTHMKIRQKLMIITASAAMIFSLTIVMGLISPTMAATMKEVPLLSSVFKFTRDLGLHAADEKGLSTKLNSSVTHEGFTLNVTEVVYDGTRVAIGIERHHIEGENSKESLSEQISKIEFLLNGEPLDHTNFSGLFLQPSKDNNSVILEFSDLKNQGGSPFPKQFDLTLSTTITGISEPFKIDIPVSDIGNYVNLQPNISRKHKNNQLTIEQIILTPITTSITTRIALLDKSTSVDFRSGINIAVFDEQGREPRLVHGNGRRETNKGTSDLIMDLRVHPFETLPKAITIKPYIHLYDGEGSYQLDENGDPKIQYIPELEITIPINSKE
;
A
#
# COMPACT_ATOMS: atom_id res chain seq x y z
N MET A 1 -23.30 -15.51 -43.87
CA MET A 1 -23.57 -14.67 -45.05
C MET A 1 -23.56 -13.24 -44.55
N ASP A 2 -22.40 -12.61 -44.59
CA ASP A 2 -22.19 -11.36 -43.87
C ASP A 2 -22.69 -10.15 -44.66
N THR A 3 -23.73 -9.51 -44.13
CA THR A 3 -24.25 -8.24 -44.64
C THR A 3 -23.47 -7.07 -44.03
N ARG A 4 -22.16 -7.02 -44.32
CA ARG A 4 -21.36 -5.80 -44.12
C ARG A 4 -21.88 -4.70 -45.03
N SER A 5 -22.01 -3.48 -44.53
CA SER A 5 -22.70 -2.42 -45.23
C SER A 5 -21.81 -1.77 -46.29
N LYS A 6 -22.35 -1.58 -47.50
CA LYS A 6 -21.69 -0.79 -48.57
C LYS A 6 -21.44 0.69 -48.18
N LEU A 7 -21.97 1.14 -47.04
CA LEU A 7 -21.68 2.44 -46.47
C LEU A 7 -20.35 2.43 -45.69
N GLU A 8 -20.14 1.43 -44.83
CA GLU A 8 -18.96 1.29 -43.96
C GLU A 8 -17.67 1.15 -44.78
N ASP A 9 -17.71 0.34 -45.85
CA ASP A 9 -16.57 0.17 -46.77
C ASP A 9 -16.21 1.45 -47.52
N LYS A 10 -17.19 2.34 -47.72
CA LYS A 10 -17.00 3.63 -48.40
C LYS A 10 -16.41 4.67 -47.46
N GLU A 11 -16.78 4.65 -46.19
CA GLU A 11 -16.21 5.51 -45.15
C GLU A 11 -14.76 5.09 -44.83
N LEU A 12 -14.48 3.79 -44.72
CA LEU A 12 -13.11 3.27 -44.58
C LEU A 12 -12.21 3.64 -45.76
N ALA A 13 -12.71 3.56 -46.99
CA ALA A 13 -11.98 4.01 -48.18
C ALA A 13 -11.70 5.53 -48.20
N GLN A 14 -12.57 6.35 -47.59
CA GLN A 14 -12.30 7.78 -47.41
C GLN A 14 -11.23 8.02 -46.33
N ILE A 15 -11.24 7.26 -45.24
CA ILE A 15 -10.22 7.36 -44.17
C ILE A 15 -8.84 6.94 -44.69
N GLU A 16 -8.72 5.81 -45.41
CA GLU A 16 -7.42 5.39 -45.98
C GLU A 16 -6.89 6.42 -46.99
N ARG A 17 -7.77 7.03 -47.79
CA ARG A 17 -7.39 8.11 -48.71
C ARG A 17 -6.88 9.34 -47.96
N LEU A 18 -7.56 9.79 -46.89
CA LEU A 18 -7.13 10.94 -46.09
C LEU A 18 -5.75 10.70 -45.44
N ILE A 19 -5.47 9.47 -44.99
CA ILE A 19 -4.17 9.09 -44.44
C ILE A 19 -3.08 9.12 -45.53
N ARG A 20 -3.37 8.65 -46.76
CA ARG A 20 -2.42 8.65 -47.89
C ARG A 20 -2.17 10.04 -48.49
N GLU A 21 -3.16 10.93 -48.48
CA GLU A 21 -3.09 12.26 -49.12
C GLU A 21 -2.65 13.37 -48.14
N THR A 22 -2.38 13.07 -46.87
CA THR A 22 -1.84 14.03 -45.89
C THR A 22 -0.30 14.07 -45.96
N PRO A 23 0.34 15.17 -46.40
CA PRO A 23 1.79 15.30 -46.36
C PRO A 23 2.27 15.51 -44.91
N ILE A 24 2.93 14.50 -44.35
CA ILE A 24 3.52 14.53 -43.00
C ILE A 24 4.92 15.15 -43.07
N GLU A 25 4.99 16.47 -43.19
CA GLU A 25 6.25 17.22 -43.11
C GLU A 25 6.55 17.56 -41.64
N VAL A 26 7.31 16.68 -40.97
CA VAL A 26 7.59 16.73 -39.54
C VAL A 26 9.01 17.23 -39.29
N ASP A 27 9.18 18.55 -39.36
CA ASP A 27 10.39 19.22 -38.89
C ASP A 27 10.47 19.19 -37.35
N LEU A 28 11.38 18.36 -36.85
CA LEU A 28 11.76 18.26 -35.45
C LEU A 28 13.16 18.84 -35.17
N VAL A 29 13.84 19.35 -36.20
CA VAL A 29 15.24 19.80 -36.13
C VAL A 29 15.30 21.28 -35.77
N ASP A 30 14.66 22.15 -36.56
CA ASP A 30 14.78 23.60 -36.34
C ASP A 30 14.07 24.05 -35.05
N ARG A 31 12.99 23.35 -34.67
CA ARG A 31 12.28 23.59 -33.41
C ARG A 31 13.09 23.20 -32.16
N THR A 32 14.07 22.30 -32.31
CA THR A 32 14.97 21.90 -31.22
C THR A 32 16.18 22.84 -31.14
N MET A 33 16.77 23.21 -32.28
CA MET A 33 18.01 23.98 -32.31
C MET A 33 17.82 25.47 -31.91
N ASN A 34 16.69 26.09 -32.31
CA ASN A 34 16.38 27.49 -31.98
C ASN A 34 16.28 27.80 -30.46
N LYS A 35 16.24 26.79 -29.59
CA LYS A 35 16.22 26.97 -28.13
C LYS A 35 17.60 27.09 -27.48
N TYR A 36 18.70 26.80 -28.20
CA TYR A 36 20.06 26.78 -27.62
C TYR A 36 20.94 27.98 -27.98
N GLU A 37 20.67 28.69 -29.08
CA GLU A 37 21.52 29.81 -29.51
C GLU A 37 21.21 31.14 -28.80
N SER A 38 19.98 31.30 -28.29
CA SER A 38 19.46 32.55 -27.68
C SER A 38 20.06 32.93 -26.31
N LYS A 39 21.09 32.22 -25.82
CA LYS A 39 21.82 32.53 -24.57
C LYS A 39 23.34 32.75 -24.73
N ARG A 40 23.85 32.90 -25.97
CA ARG A 40 25.25 33.27 -26.22
C ARG A 40 25.39 34.58 -27.01
N ASN A 41 24.99 35.72 -26.44
CA ASN A 41 25.59 37.02 -26.77
C ASN A 41 25.20 38.16 -25.81
N THR A 42 26.06 38.47 -24.83
CA THR A 42 26.21 39.82 -24.23
C THR A 42 27.51 39.86 -23.44
N LYS A 43 28.37 40.88 -23.66
CA LYS A 43 29.70 40.95 -23.04
C LYS A 43 30.16 42.40 -22.88
N GLN A 44 30.70 42.74 -21.70
CA GLN A 44 31.51 43.94 -21.39
C GLN A 44 30.78 45.31 -21.50
N ARG A 45 31.21 46.41 -20.87
CA ARG A 45 32.34 46.76 -19.96
C ARG A 45 31.85 47.93 -19.04
N GLU A 46 32.36 48.24 -17.86
CA GLU A 46 33.46 47.70 -17.03
C GLU A 46 33.04 47.69 -15.52
N SER A 47 33.67 48.24 -14.45
CA SER A 47 34.89 49.04 -14.18
C SER A 47 35.62 48.59 -12.88
N PHE A 48 36.80 49.16 -12.61
CA PHE A 48 37.72 48.81 -11.51
C PHE A 48 37.29 49.28 -10.10
N ARG A 49 37.55 48.47 -9.07
CA ARG A 49 38.69 48.68 -8.13
C ARG A 49 38.88 47.54 -7.10
N THR A 50 40.14 47.38 -6.66
CA THR A 50 40.59 46.42 -5.64
C THR A 50 40.56 47.01 -4.22
N HIS A 51 40.40 46.16 -3.20
CA HIS A 51 41.38 45.97 -2.11
C HIS A 51 40.89 44.96 -1.05
N MET A 52 41.82 44.16 -0.50
CA MET A 52 41.57 43.34 0.69
C MET A 52 41.56 44.19 1.97
N LYS A 53 40.69 43.85 2.93
CA LYS A 53 40.98 43.99 4.37
C LYS A 53 40.09 43.08 5.21
N ILE A 54 40.70 42.32 6.11
CA ILE A 54 40.02 41.41 7.04
C ILE A 54 39.93 42.11 8.40
N ARG A 55 38.74 42.18 9.01
CA ARG A 55 38.46 41.79 10.42
C ARG A 55 37.03 42.14 10.87
N GLN A 56 36.41 41.16 11.52
CA GLN A 56 35.48 41.28 12.65
C GLN A 56 34.26 42.22 12.52
N LYS A 57 33.07 41.61 12.41
CA LYS A 57 32.06 41.70 13.48
C LYS A 57 31.21 40.43 13.53
N LEU A 58 30.69 40.12 14.71
CA LEU A 58 29.89 38.93 14.99
C LEU A 58 28.41 39.18 14.66
N MET A 59 27.67 38.09 14.44
CA MET A 59 26.20 37.98 14.53
C MET A 59 25.35 38.96 13.68
N ILE A 60 24.62 38.39 12.72
CA ILE A 60 23.16 38.18 12.87
C ILE A 60 22.77 36.94 12.06
N ILE A 61 21.77 36.21 12.53
CA ILE A 61 21.24 35.01 11.88
C ILE A 61 20.10 35.40 10.94
N THR A 62 20.17 35.00 9.68
CA THR A 62 19.01 34.84 8.80
C THR A 62 19.27 33.73 7.80
N ALA A 63 18.32 32.81 7.63
CA ALA A 63 18.52 31.58 6.86
C ALA A 63 18.33 31.81 5.35
N SER A 64 19.31 31.38 4.55
CA SER A 64 19.19 31.10 3.10
C SER A 64 20.48 30.42 2.58
N ALA A 65 20.61 29.12 2.80
CA ALA A 65 21.65 28.27 2.19
C ALA A 65 21.04 26.92 1.84
N ALA A 66 21.25 26.44 0.61
CA ALA A 66 20.57 25.28 0.07
C ALA A 66 21.26 23.95 0.43
N MET A 67 20.45 22.97 0.82
CA MET A 67 20.68 21.55 0.56
C MET A 67 19.63 21.18 -0.50
N ILE A 68 19.92 20.74 -1.73
CA ILE A 68 21.05 19.95 -2.24
C ILE A 68 21.20 18.64 -1.47
N PHE A 69 20.51 17.60 -1.96
CA PHE A 69 20.75 16.17 -1.78
C PHE A 69 21.60 15.75 -0.56
N SER A 70 20.98 15.74 0.62
CA SER A 70 21.44 14.91 1.73
C SER A 70 20.68 13.58 1.72
N LEU A 71 20.97 12.70 0.75
CA LEU A 71 20.60 11.28 0.83
C LEU A 71 21.53 10.55 1.81
N THR A 72 21.67 11.10 3.01
CA THR A 72 22.41 10.48 4.11
C THR A 72 21.51 9.45 4.74
N ILE A 73 21.65 8.20 4.29
CA ILE A 73 21.18 7.03 5.04
C ILE A 73 21.84 7.14 6.42
N VAL A 74 21.06 7.48 7.44
CA VAL A 74 21.52 7.35 8.83
C VAL A 74 21.53 5.86 9.11
N MET A 75 22.67 5.22 8.86
CA MET A 75 22.91 3.84 9.27
C MET A 75 22.85 3.81 10.79
N GLY A 76 21.68 3.40 11.31
CA GLY A 76 21.50 3.06 12.72
C GLY A 76 22.57 2.06 13.13
N LEU A 77 22.98 2.14 14.39
CA LEU A 77 24.12 1.39 14.91
C LEU A 77 23.82 -0.11 14.88
N ILE A 78 24.24 -0.79 13.81
CA ILE A 78 24.24 -2.26 13.73
C ILE A 78 24.98 -2.76 14.96
N SER A 79 24.28 -3.52 15.83
CA SER A 79 24.92 -4.04 17.05
C SER A 79 26.15 -4.87 16.66
N PRO A 80 27.31 -4.72 17.32
CA PRO A 80 28.50 -5.53 17.04
C PRO A 80 28.25 -7.05 17.12
N THR A 81 27.18 -7.50 17.77
CA THR A 81 26.75 -8.91 17.79
C THR A 81 26.12 -9.40 16.47
N MET A 82 25.49 -8.53 15.67
CA MET A 82 24.87 -8.94 14.39
C MET A 82 25.89 -9.10 13.26
N ALA A 83 27.03 -8.44 13.34
CA ALA A 83 28.11 -8.57 12.34
C ALA A 83 28.75 -9.99 12.30
N ALA A 84 28.50 -10.83 13.30
CA ALA A 84 29.13 -12.15 13.44
C ALA A 84 28.39 -13.29 12.71
N THR A 85 27.17 -13.08 12.22
CA THR A 85 26.32 -14.13 11.60
C THR A 85 26.19 -14.03 10.08
N MET A 86 26.85 -13.07 9.44
CA MET A 86 26.92 -12.97 7.96
C MET A 86 27.75 -14.10 7.34
N LYS A 87 27.16 -15.29 7.23
CA LYS A 87 27.55 -16.29 6.23
C LYS A 87 26.75 -16.05 4.94
N GLU A 88 27.35 -16.38 3.81
CA GLU A 88 26.73 -16.25 2.48
C GLU A 88 25.62 -17.30 2.31
N VAL A 89 24.42 -17.00 2.82
CA VAL A 89 23.17 -17.59 2.33
C VAL A 89 22.99 -17.09 0.88
N PRO A 90 22.57 -17.94 -0.07
CA PRO A 90 22.22 -17.48 -1.41
C PRO A 90 21.18 -16.35 -1.33
N LEU A 91 21.22 -15.38 -2.25
CA LEU A 91 20.26 -14.29 -2.29
C LEU A 91 18.87 -14.84 -2.67
N LEU A 92 18.10 -15.22 -1.65
CA LEU A 92 16.85 -15.96 -1.82
C LEU A 92 15.78 -15.09 -2.50
N SER A 93 15.01 -15.73 -3.38
CA SER A 93 14.05 -15.04 -4.24
C SER A 93 12.90 -14.48 -3.40
N SER A 94 12.73 -13.15 -3.40
CA SER A 94 11.61 -12.43 -2.78
C SER A 94 10.30 -13.23 -2.78
N VAL A 95 9.75 -13.46 -1.59
CA VAL A 95 8.50 -14.19 -1.36
C VAL A 95 7.28 -13.36 -1.79
N PHE A 96 7.42 -12.02 -1.86
CA PHE A 96 6.42 -11.12 -2.42
C PHE A 96 6.15 -11.34 -3.92
N LYS A 97 7.07 -11.96 -4.67
CA LYS A 97 6.85 -12.35 -6.08
C LYS A 97 5.80 -13.45 -6.27
N PHE A 98 5.43 -14.16 -5.20
CA PHE A 98 4.62 -15.38 -5.29
C PHE A 98 3.27 -15.28 -4.57
N THR A 99 2.97 -14.13 -3.95
CA THR A 99 1.60 -13.86 -3.44
C THR A 99 0.65 -13.44 -4.56
N ARG A 100 -0.65 -13.52 -4.27
CA ARG A 100 -1.75 -12.97 -5.08
C ARG A 100 -1.99 -11.46 -4.83
N ASP A 101 -1.24 -10.87 -3.90
CA ASP A 101 -1.25 -9.44 -3.58
C ASP A 101 -0.38 -8.66 -4.58
N LEU A 102 -1.04 -7.97 -5.53
CA LEU A 102 -0.36 -7.17 -6.55
C LEU A 102 0.38 -5.95 -5.97
N GLY A 103 0.03 -5.53 -4.75
CA GLY A 103 0.72 -4.48 -4.03
C GLY A 103 2.09 -4.94 -3.53
N LEU A 104 2.14 -6.14 -2.93
CA LEU A 104 3.41 -6.75 -2.51
C LEU A 104 4.26 -7.16 -3.73
N HIS A 105 3.66 -7.68 -4.80
CA HIS A 105 4.38 -7.94 -6.06
C HIS A 105 5.04 -6.65 -6.59
N ALA A 106 4.28 -5.55 -6.64
CA ALA A 106 4.79 -4.23 -7.00
C ALA A 106 5.82 -3.67 -5.99
N ALA A 107 5.81 -4.12 -4.73
CA ALA A 107 6.80 -3.71 -3.73
C ALA A 107 8.19 -4.30 -4.03
N ASP A 108 8.26 -5.54 -4.52
CA ASP A 108 9.51 -6.11 -5.04
C ASP A 108 9.90 -5.47 -6.37
N GLU A 109 9.01 -5.48 -7.38
CA GLU A 109 9.35 -5.06 -8.75
C GLU A 109 9.86 -3.62 -8.83
N LYS A 110 9.35 -2.74 -7.95
CA LYS A 110 9.73 -1.33 -7.87
C LYS A 110 10.84 -1.05 -6.84
N GLY A 111 11.35 -2.08 -6.15
CA GLY A 111 12.40 -1.95 -5.13
C GLY A 111 11.99 -1.19 -3.88
N LEU A 112 10.70 -1.24 -3.51
CA LEU A 112 10.13 -0.57 -2.34
C LEU A 112 10.26 -1.39 -1.05
N SER A 113 10.34 -2.73 -1.17
CA SER A 113 10.66 -3.63 -0.06
C SER A 113 12.12 -3.50 0.37
N THR A 114 12.38 -3.35 1.67
CA THR A 114 13.71 -3.55 2.24
C THR A 114 14.03 -5.04 2.22
N LYS A 115 15.00 -5.47 1.41
CA LYS A 115 15.49 -6.87 1.42
C LYS A 115 16.36 -7.11 2.65
N LEU A 116 16.22 -8.29 3.25
CA LEU A 116 16.87 -8.72 4.47
C LEU A 116 17.42 -10.15 4.27
N ASN A 117 18.44 -10.50 5.06
CA ASN A 117 18.95 -11.87 5.18
C ASN A 117 19.15 -12.19 6.67
N SER A 118 18.14 -11.83 7.47
CA SER A 118 18.18 -11.96 8.93
C SER A 118 17.68 -13.36 9.30
N SER A 119 18.61 -14.30 9.47
CA SER A 119 18.30 -15.70 9.78
C SER A 119 18.67 -16.10 11.20
N VAL A 120 17.86 -16.97 11.81
CA VAL A 120 18.09 -17.58 13.13
C VAL A 120 17.87 -19.09 13.05
N THR A 121 18.77 -19.85 13.70
CA THR A 121 18.76 -21.32 13.70
C THR A 121 18.62 -21.86 15.12
N HIS A 122 17.60 -22.68 15.36
CA HIS A 122 17.41 -23.45 16.59
C HIS A 122 17.14 -24.92 16.23
N GLU A 123 17.79 -25.84 16.95
CA GLU A 123 17.59 -27.30 16.82
C GLU A 123 17.72 -27.86 15.38
N GLY A 124 18.48 -27.17 14.52
CA GLY A 124 18.71 -27.53 13.11
C GLY A 124 17.74 -26.88 12.12
N PHE A 125 16.64 -26.30 12.60
CA PHE A 125 15.68 -25.54 11.80
C PHE A 125 16.14 -24.08 11.69
N THR A 126 16.12 -23.51 10.49
CA THR A 126 16.51 -22.11 10.24
C THR A 126 15.34 -21.33 9.65
N LEU A 127 14.94 -20.26 10.32
CA LEU A 127 14.07 -19.23 9.74
C LEU A 127 14.93 -18.11 9.15
N ASN A 128 14.46 -17.53 8.05
CA ASN A 128 15.02 -16.31 7.45
C ASN A 128 13.89 -15.29 7.21
N VAL A 129 14.14 -14.03 7.57
CA VAL A 129 13.32 -12.90 7.10
C VAL A 129 13.98 -12.36 5.83
N THR A 130 13.29 -12.52 4.71
CA THR A 130 13.77 -12.17 3.36
C THR A 130 13.54 -10.71 3.01
N GLU A 131 12.47 -10.12 3.52
CA GLU A 131 12.07 -8.75 3.19
C GLU A 131 11.02 -8.19 4.14
N VAL A 132 10.94 -6.86 4.19
CA VAL A 132 9.87 -6.13 4.85
C VAL A 132 9.46 -4.92 4.01
N VAL A 133 8.18 -4.57 4.04
CA VAL A 133 7.67 -3.29 3.51
C VAL A 133 6.65 -2.68 4.46
N TYR A 134 6.68 -1.37 4.60
CA TYR A 134 5.71 -0.58 5.37
C TYR A 134 5.36 0.69 4.59
N ASP A 135 4.07 0.96 4.40
CA ASP A 135 3.58 2.07 3.55
C ASP A 135 2.73 3.10 4.31
N GLY A 136 2.86 3.13 5.63
CA GLY A 136 1.98 3.95 6.48
C GLY A 136 0.55 3.39 6.62
N THR A 137 0.16 2.35 5.89
CA THR A 137 -1.17 1.70 5.99
C THR A 137 -1.09 0.26 6.50
N ARG A 138 -0.05 -0.49 6.14
CA ARG A 138 0.23 -1.86 6.57
C ARG A 138 1.73 -2.18 6.56
N VAL A 139 2.15 -3.09 7.45
CA VAL A 139 3.46 -3.75 7.46
C VAL A 139 3.27 -5.15 6.89
N ALA A 140 4.10 -5.55 5.93
CA ALA A 140 4.19 -6.92 5.45
C ALA A 140 5.64 -7.44 5.54
N ILE A 141 5.82 -8.69 5.99
CA ILE A 141 7.11 -9.33 6.24
C ILE A 141 7.15 -10.65 5.48
N GLY A 142 8.19 -10.85 4.68
CA GLY A 142 8.48 -12.14 4.04
C GLY A 142 9.28 -13.05 4.96
N ILE A 143 8.78 -14.26 5.20
CA ILE A 143 9.46 -15.30 5.99
C ILE A 143 9.56 -16.59 5.18
N GLU A 144 10.71 -17.23 5.26
CA GLU A 144 10.92 -18.60 4.77
C GLU A 144 11.65 -19.44 5.82
N ARG A 145 11.55 -20.77 5.69
CA ARG A 145 12.48 -21.71 6.33
C ARG A 145 13.49 -22.23 5.33
N HIS A 146 14.73 -22.44 5.75
CA HIS A 146 15.74 -23.07 4.92
C HIS A 146 15.30 -24.48 4.49
N HIS A 147 15.33 -24.76 3.19
CA HIS A 147 14.88 -26.01 2.58
C HIS A 147 15.97 -26.57 1.65
N ILE A 148 16.15 -27.90 1.68
CA ILE A 148 17.05 -28.61 0.76
C ILE A 148 16.23 -29.09 -0.44
N GLU A 149 16.65 -28.72 -1.65
CA GLU A 149 15.92 -28.96 -2.89
C GLU A 149 15.52 -30.46 -3.05
N GLY A 150 14.21 -30.70 -3.10
CA GLY A 150 13.61 -32.04 -3.18
C GLY A 150 12.98 -32.54 -1.86
N GLU A 151 13.28 -31.93 -0.71
CA GLU A 151 12.73 -32.31 0.59
C GLU A 151 11.36 -31.66 0.86
N ASN A 152 10.33 -32.14 0.16
CA ASN A 152 8.97 -31.60 0.29
C ASN A 152 8.31 -31.97 1.64
N SER A 153 8.41 -31.04 2.58
CA SER A 153 7.64 -30.98 3.82
C SER A 153 6.13 -31.12 3.58
N LYS A 154 5.49 -32.13 4.19
CA LYS A 154 4.03 -32.34 4.12
C LYS A 154 3.21 -31.22 4.78
N GLU A 155 3.82 -30.54 5.75
CA GLU A 155 3.23 -29.48 6.57
C GLU A 155 3.85 -28.14 6.18
N SER A 156 3.02 -27.10 6.04
CA SER A 156 3.49 -25.76 5.69
C SER A 156 4.15 -25.05 6.88
N LEU A 157 4.99 -24.05 6.59
CA LEU A 157 5.55 -23.16 7.59
C LEU A 157 4.43 -22.42 8.36
N SER A 158 3.35 -22.02 7.67
CA SER A 158 2.15 -21.43 8.27
C SER A 158 1.42 -22.35 9.26
N GLU A 159 1.45 -23.67 9.07
CA GLU A 159 0.86 -24.63 10.02
C GLU A 159 1.80 -24.90 11.21
N GLN A 160 3.12 -24.87 11.00
CA GLN A 160 4.10 -25.09 12.07
C GLN A 160 4.23 -23.92 13.05
N ILE A 161 3.96 -22.68 12.61
CA ILE A 161 4.02 -21.50 13.47
C ILE A 161 2.85 -21.53 14.47
N SER A 162 3.16 -21.83 15.73
CA SER A 162 2.17 -21.95 16.81
C SER A 162 1.94 -20.65 17.58
N LYS A 163 2.87 -19.68 17.48
CA LYS A 163 2.77 -18.38 18.14
C LYS A 163 3.58 -17.33 17.38
N ILE A 164 3.03 -16.12 17.25
CA ILE A 164 3.73 -14.94 16.73
C ILE A 164 3.50 -13.79 17.71
N GLU A 165 4.57 -13.11 18.09
CA GLU A 165 4.60 -11.90 18.90
C GLU A 165 5.47 -10.85 18.23
N PHE A 166 5.09 -9.57 18.39
CA PHE A 166 5.84 -8.43 17.88
C PHE A 166 6.20 -7.50 19.03
N LEU A 167 7.42 -6.97 19.01
CA LEU A 167 7.83 -5.85 19.87
C LEU A 167 8.23 -4.69 18.97
N LEU A 168 7.70 -3.49 19.22
CA LEU A 168 7.99 -2.28 18.45
C LEU A 168 8.90 -1.39 19.30
N ASN A 169 10.12 -1.15 18.84
CA ASN A 169 11.21 -0.49 19.59
C ASN A 169 11.46 -1.14 20.97
N GLY A 170 11.29 -2.47 21.07
CA GLY A 170 11.46 -3.25 22.30
C GLY A 170 10.23 -3.32 23.21
N GLU A 171 9.16 -2.57 22.94
CA GLU A 171 7.90 -2.64 23.71
C GLU A 171 6.91 -3.62 23.07
N PRO A 172 6.26 -4.53 23.84
CA PRO A 172 5.29 -5.49 23.30
C PRO A 172 4.11 -4.82 22.58
N LEU A 173 3.83 -5.28 21.36
CA LEU A 173 2.74 -4.76 20.54
C LEU A 173 1.40 -5.36 21.00
N ASP A 174 0.73 -4.68 21.94
CA ASP A 174 -0.60 -5.07 22.43
C ASP A 174 -1.68 -5.04 21.33
N HIS A 175 -2.54 -6.05 21.29
CA HIS A 175 -3.68 -6.23 20.39
C HIS A 175 -4.68 -5.05 20.41
N THR A 176 -4.61 -4.14 21.39
CA THR A 176 -5.40 -2.89 21.37
C THR A 176 -4.86 -1.82 20.41
N ASN A 177 -3.63 -1.98 19.88
CA ASN A 177 -2.94 -1.00 19.04
C ASN A 177 -2.70 -1.45 17.58
N PHE A 178 -2.78 -2.75 17.28
CA PHE A 178 -2.60 -3.29 15.92
C PHE A 178 -3.80 -4.10 15.44
N SER A 179 -4.01 -4.16 14.12
CA SER A 179 -5.01 -5.04 13.51
C SER A 179 -4.69 -6.50 13.81
N GLY A 180 -5.68 -7.39 13.68
CA GLY A 180 -5.41 -8.82 13.63
C GLY A 180 -4.32 -9.15 12.59
N LEU A 181 -3.52 -10.18 12.90
CA LEU A 181 -2.43 -10.66 12.06
C LEU A 181 -2.98 -11.53 10.93
N PHE A 182 -2.64 -11.21 9.69
CA PHE A 182 -2.97 -11.98 8.50
C PHE A 182 -1.74 -12.80 8.07
N LEU A 183 -1.92 -14.09 7.81
CA LEU A 183 -0.93 -14.95 7.17
C LEU A 183 -1.35 -15.13 5.71
N GLN A 184 -0.58 -14.60 4.76
CA GLN A 184 -0.76 -14.94 3.35
C GLN A 184 0.15 -16.13 2.99
N PRO A 185 -0.35 -17.18 2.31
CA PRO A 185 0.51 -18.17 1.69
C PRO A 185 1.31 -17.53 0.53
N SER A 186 2.55 -17.96 0.36
CA SER A 186 3.44 -17.50 -0.71
C SER A 186 3.69 -18.62 -1.74
N LYS A 187 4.95 -18.85 -2.10
CA LYS A 187 5.44 -19.71 -3.18
C LYS A 187 5.14 -21.19 -2.98
N ASP A 188 5.29 -21.66 -1.76
CA ASP A 188 5.38 -23.08 -1.41
C ASP A 188 5.12 -23.30 0.09
N ASN A 189 5.15 -24.56 0.52
CA ASN A 189 5.02 -24.93 1.93
C ASN A 189 6.13 -24.37 2.83
N ASN A 190 7.22 -23.79 2.31
CA ASN A 190 8.35 -23.30 3.10
C ASN A 190 8.32 -21.78 3.32
N SER A 191 7.34 -21.06 2.77
CA SER A 191 7.28 -19.60 2.75
C SER A 191 5.90 -19.06 3.19
N VAL A 192 5.92 -17.99 3.98
CA VAL A 192 4.72 -17.30 4.48
C VAL A 192 4.96 -15.80 4.54
N ILE A 193 3.92 -15.00 4.29
CA ILE A 193 3.95 -13.56 4.49
C ILE A 193 3.10 -13.22 5.72
N LEU A 194 3.69 -12.48 6.66
CA LEU A 194 2.98 -11.92 7.81
C LEU A 194 2.56 -10.49 7.50
N GLU A 195 1.30 -10.14 7.74
CA GLU A 195 0.77 -8.80 7.49
C GLU A 195 -0.07 -8.28 8.66
N PHE A 196 0.18 -7.03 9.05
CA PHE A 196 -0.57 -6.34 10.10
C PHE A 196 -0.53 -4.82 9.90
N SER A 197 -1.41 -4.07 10.56
CA SER A 197 -1.40 -2.60 10.55
C SER A 197 -1.50 -2.02 11.95
N ASP A 198 -1.18 -0.74 12.09
CA ASP A 198 -1.66 0.04 13.24
C ASP A 198 -3.19 0.22 13.20
N LEU A 199 -3.74 0.75 14.29
CA LEU A 199 -5.15 1.11 14.40
C LEU A 199 -5.39 2.64 14.39
N LYS A 200 -4.50 3.46 13.80
CA LYS A 200 -4.61 4.95 13.85
C LYS A 200 -5.93 5.45 13.27
N ASN A 201 -6.37 4.82 12.18
CA ASN A 201 -7.63 5.09 11.48
C ASN A 201 -8.87 4.66 12.29
N GLN A 202 -8.67 3.99 13.44
CA GLN A 202 -9.69 3.41 14.31
C GLN A 202 -9.48 3.79 15.79
N GLY A 203 -8.75 4.89 16.07
CA GLY A 203 -8.52 5.39 17.42
C GLY A 203 -7.53 4.57 18.25
N GLY A 204 -6.61 3.85 17.62
CA GLY A 204 -5.36 3.38 18.23
C GLY A 204 -4.19 4.34 17.95
N SER A 205 -3.00 3.98 18.41
CA SER A 205 -1.79 4.77 18.13
C SER A 205 -1.25 4.46 16.71
N PRO A 206 -0.73 5.46 15.96
CA PRO A 206 -0.01 5.21 14.72
C PRO A 206 1.37 4.57 14.98
N PHE A 207 1.85 3.73 14.06
CA PHE A 207 3.26 3.32 14.11
C PHE A 207 4.17 4.50 13.71
N PRO A 208 5.40 4.59 14.26
CA PRO A 208 6.41 5.53 13.79
C PRO A 208 6.73 5.34 12.30
N LYS A 209 7.34 6.35 11.67
CA LYS A 209 7.84 6.22 10.29
C LYS A 209 9.08 5.32 10.17
N GLN A 210 9.80 5.14 11.27
CA GLN A 210 10.96 4.24 11.38
C GLN A 210 10.92 3.62 12.77
N PHE A 211 11.06 2.29 12.84
CA PHE A 211 11.06 1.53 14.10
C PHE A 211 11.79 0.21 13.92
N ASP A 212 12.40 -0.27 14.99
CA ASP A 212 12.94 -1.62 15.05
C ASP A 212 11.83 -2.57 15.50
N LEU A 213 11.55 -3.60 14.71
CA LEU A 213 10.51 -4.59 14.98
C LEU A 213 11.16 -5.92 15.33
N THR A 214 11.07 -6.36 16.59
CA THR A 214 11.43 -7.73 16.96
C THR A 214 10.26 -8.64 16.64
N LEU A 215 10.42 -9.51 15.65
CA LEU A 215 9.57 -10.69 15.45
C LEU A 215 10.01 -11.78 16.42
N SER A 216 9.08 -12.30 17.23
CA SER A 216 9.30 -13.45 18.11
C SER A 216 8.29 -14.55 17.75
N THR A 217 8.75 -15.68 17.20
CA THR A 217 7.88 -16.74 16.70
C THR A 217 8.25 -18.12 17.25
N THR A 218 7.22 -18.92 17.62
CA THR A 218 7.39 -20.29 18.12
C THR A 218 7.02 -21.28 17.03
N ILE A 219 7.94 -22.22 16.75
CA ILE A 219 7.75 -23.31 15.78
C ILE A 219 7.41 -24.58 16.55
N THR A 220 6.37 -25.29 16.10
CA THR A 220 5.90 -26.53 16.73
C THR A 220 7.00 -27.59 16.71
N GLY A 221 7.33 -28.12 17.89
CA GLY A 221 8.41 -29.10 18.07
C GLY A 221 9.79 -28.52 18.35
N ILE A 222 9.93 -27.20 18.45
CA ILE A 222 11.18 -26.51 18.82
C ILE A 222 10.98 -25.79 20.16
N SER A 223 11.97 -25.89 21.04
CA SER A 223 11.88 -25.39 22.42
C SER A 223 12.07 -23.88 22.56
N GLU A 224 13.02 -23.30 21.83
CA GLU A 224 13.34 -21.87 21.88
C GLU A 224 12.58 -21.06 20.80
N PRO A 225 12.01 -19.89 21.13
CA PRO A 225 11.37 -19.01 20.16
C PRO A 225 12.40 -18.27 19.31
N PHE A 226 12.20 -18.28 17.99
CA PHE A 226 13.03 -17.55 17.04
C PHE A 226 12.77 -16.06 17.17
N LYS A 227 13.82 -15.28 17.48
CA LYS A 227 13.75 -13.82 17.65
C LYS A 227 14.61 -13.13 16.59
N ILE A 228 13.98 -12.32 15.75
CA ILE A 228 14.61 -11.65 14.61
C ILE A 228 14.26 -10.17 14.66
N ASP A 229 15.27 -9.32 14.74
CA ASP A 229 15.11 -7.86 14.67
C ASP A 229 15.08 -7.39 13.21
N ILE A 230 14.06 -6.60 12.88
CA ILE A 230 13.69 -6.18 11.54
C ILE A 230 13.64 -4.64 11.53
N PRO A 231 14.59 -3.94 10.88
CA PRO A 231 14.54 -2.49 10.78
C PRO A 231 13.46 -2.08 9.77
N VAL A 232 12.38 -1.47 10.25
CA VAL A 232 11.24 -1.04 9.42
C VAL A 232 11.36 0.44 9.10
N SER A 233 11.14 0.81 7.84
CA SER A 233 11.02 2.19 7.38
C SER A 233 9.83 2.33 6.43
N ASP A 234 9.08 3.41 6.63
CA ASP A 234 7.93 3.83 5.85
C ASP A 234 8.36 4.32 4.46
N ILE A 235 7.89 3.67 3.39
CA ILE A 235 8.31 3.96 2.00
C ILE A 235 7.89 5.35 1.51
N GLY A 236 6.99 6.04 2.20
CA GLY A 236 6.51 7.35 1.81
C GLY A 236 5.53 7.33 0.63
N ASN A 237 5.40 8.50 -0.02
CA ASN A 237 4.64 8.71 -1.24
C ASN A 237 3.17 8.25 -1.21
N TYR A 238 2.34 8.91 -0.39
CA TYR A 238 0.90 8.68 -0.32
C TYR A 238 0.07 9.93 -0.64
N VAL A 239 -1.05 9.71 -1.32
CA VAL A 239 -2.14 10.69 -1.43
C VAL A 239 -3.14 10.41 -0.31
N ASN A 240 -3.18 11.30 0.69
CA ASN A 240 -4.10 11.21 1.82
C ASN A 240 -5.25 12.20 1.65
N LEU A 241 -6.48 11.68 1.58
CA LEU A 241 -7.72 12.43 1.41
C LEU A 241 -8.56 12.26 2.67
N GLN A 242 -9.03 13.36 3.26
CA GLN A 242 -9.95 13.32 4.41
C GLN A 242 -11.31 13.92 4.02
N PRO A 243 -12.09 13.22 3.17
CA PRO A 243 -13.34 13.75 2.61
C PRO A 243 -14.39 14.08 3.69
N ASN A 244 -14.48 13.27 4.76
CA ASN A 244 -15.47 13.41 5.83
C ASN A 244 -16.93 13.53 5.31
N ILE A 245 -17.24 12.83 4.22
CA ILE A 245 -18.54 12.90 3.55
C ILE A 245 -19.49 11.87 4.15
N SER A 246 -20.57 12.32 4.78
CA SER A 246 -21.66 11.45 5.23
C SER A 246 -22.82 11.37 4.21
N ARG A 247 -23.48 10.21 4.21
CA ARG A 247 -24.78 9.93 3.56
C ARG A 247 -25.66 9.13 4.52
N LYS A 248 -26.98 9.11 4.28
CA LYS A 248 -27.97 8.44 5.17
C LYS A 248 -28.91 7.56 4.36
N HIS A 249 -29.15 6.35 4.84
CA HIS A 249 -30.12 5.41 4.27
C HIS A 249 -30.77 4.58 5.37
N LYS A 250 -32.10 4.64 5.47
CA LYS A 250 -32.87 4.01 6.57
C LYS A 250 -32.29 4.43 7.94
N ASN A 251 -31.88 3.49 8.78
CA ASN A 251 -31.26 3.75 10.09
C ASN A 251 -29.75 4.05 10.02
N ASN A 252 -29.09 3.85 8.89
CA ASN A 252 -27.63 3.98 8.78
C ASN A 252 -27.21 5.38 8.34
N GLN A 253 -26.22 5.96 9.02
CA GLN A 253 -25.36 7.02 8.49
C GLN A 253 -23.99 6.41 8.16
N LEU A 254 -23.66 6.34 6.87
CA LEU A 254 -22.33 6.02 6.39
C LEU A 254 -21.53 7.33 6.26
N THR A 255 -20.29 7.34 6.74
CA THR A 255 -19.32 8.41 6.53
C THR A 255 -18.05 7.83 5.91
N ILE A 256 -17.58 8.42 4.83
CA ILE A 256 -16.22 8.18 4.32
C ILE A 256 -15.32 9.18 5.06
N GLU A 257 -14.49 8.69 5.97
CA GLU A 257 -13.65 9.53 6.83
C GLU A 257 -12.33 9.86 6.12
N GLN A 258 -11.64 8.85 5.60
CA GLN A 258 -10.31 8.97 5.01
C GLN A 258 -10.10 7.98 3.86
N ILE A 259 -9.28 8.36 2.87
CA ILE A 259 -8.73 7.48 1.83
C ILE A 259 -7.22 7.73 1.77
N ILE A 260 -6.43 6.65 1.80
CA ILE A 260 -4.98 6.70 1.64
C ILE A 260 -4.60 5.87 0.42
N LEU A 261 -4.05 6.49 -0.61
CA LEU A 261 -3.49 5.81 -1.77
C LEU A 261 -1.96 5.74 -1.60
N THR A 262 -1.37 4.55 -1.64
CA THR A 262 0.08 4.30 -1.63
C THR A 262 0.50 3.57 -2.92
N PRO A 263 1.80 3.36 -3.18
CA PRO A 263 2.26 2.57 -4.33
C PRO A 263 1.90 1.08 -4.25
N ILE A 264 1.46 0.58 -3.08
CA ILE A 264 1.25 -0.85 -2.78
C ILE A 264 -0.09 -1.16 -2.08
N THR A 265 -0.89 -0.15 -1.72
CA THR A 265 -2.19 -0.31 -1.03
C THR A 265 -3.10 0.88 -1.32
N THR A 266 -4.41 0.64 -1.37
CA THR A 266 -5.43 1.70 -1.17
C THR A 266 -6.21 1.38 0.11
N SER A 267 -6.13 2.25 1.13
CA SER A 267 -6.92 2.14 2.38
C SER A 267 -8.12 3.08 2.33
N ILE A 268 -9.31 2.59 2.70
CA ILE A 268 -10.55 3.37 2.78
C ILE A 268 -11.13 3.23 4.19
N THR A 269 -11.04 4.31 4.98
CA THR A 269 -11.61 4.39 6.32
C THR A 269 -13.04 4.91 6.27
N THR A 270 -13.96 4.15 6.84
CA THR A 270 -15.39 4.48 6.91
C THR A 270 -15.95 4.29 8.31
N ARG A 271 -16.97 5.07 8.65
CA ARG A 271 -17.75 4.92 9.88
C ARG A 271 -19.22 4.72 9.55
N ILE A 272 -19.82 3.69 10.13
CA ILE A 272 -21.26 3.43 10.09
C ILE A 272 -21.82 3.69 11.49
N ALA A 273 -22.74 4.65 11.60
CA ALA A 273 -23.45 4.97 12.84
C ALA A 273 -24.96 4.73 12.68
N LEU A 274 -25.61 4.26 13.74
CA LEU A 274 -27.06 4.01 13.77
C LEU A 274 -27.80 5.24 14.29
N LEU A 275 -28.78 5.73 13.52
CA LEU A 275 -29.49 6.98 13.78
C LEU A 275 -30.44 6.88 14.99
N ASP A 276 -31.01 5.70 15.25
CA ASP A 276 -31.79 5.37 16.44
C ASP A 276 -30.93 5.12 17.70
N LYS A 277 -29.59 5.10 17.56
CA LYS A 277 -28.60 4.79 18.61
C LYS A 277 -28.73 3.39 19.24
N SER A 278 -29.30 2.44 18.50
CA SER A 278 -29.20 1.03 18.88
C SER A 278 -27.73 0.56 18.92
N THR A 279 -27.46 -0.52 19.67
CA THR A 279 -26.10 -1.06 19.86
C THR A 279 -25.83 -2.33 19.06
N SER A 280 -26.84 -2.89 18.41
CA SER A 280 -26.77 -4.07 17.56
C SER A 280 -27.21 -3.73 16.12
N VAL A 281 -26.53 -4.34 15.15
CA VAL A 281 -26.90 -4.30 13.73
C VAL A 281 -27.31 -5.72 13.35
N ASP A 282 -28.39 -5.90 12.58
CA ASP A 282 -28.58 -7.18 11.87
C ASP A 282 -27.44 -7.35 10.87
N PHE A 283 -26.64 -8.41 10.99
CA PHE A 283 -25.48 -8.63 10.12
C PHE A 283 -25.85 -8.66 8.64
N ARG A 284 -27.09 -9.06 8.30
CA ARG A 284 -27.62 -9.07 6.93
C ARG A 284 -27.93 -7.67 6.38
N SER A 285 -27.98 -6.67 7.26
CA SER A 285 -28.05 -5.24 6.93
C SER A 285 -26.67 -4.55 6.97
N GLY A 286 -25.58 -5.31 7.07
CA GLY A 286 -24.22 -4.79 7.04
C GLY A 286 -23.89 -4.12 5.71
N ILE A 287 -23.67 -2.81 5.75
CA ILE A 287 -23.24 -2.03 4.58
C ILE A 287 -21.76 -2.32 4.32
N ASN A 288 -21.49 -2.89 3.14
CA ASN A 288 -20.17 -3.05 2.57
C ASN A 288 -19.93 -1.95 1.52
N ILE A 289 -18.71 -1.81 1.02
CA ILE A 289 -18.38 -0.87 -0.05
C ILE A 289 -17.62 -1.56 -1.18
N ALA A 290 -18.03 -1.27 -2.41
CA ALA A 290 -17.26 -1.49 -3.63
C ALA A 290 -16.55 -0.18 -4.01
N VAL A 291 -15.40 -0.27 -4.65
CA VAL A 291 -14.52 0.90 -4.93
C VAL A 291 -14.15 0.90 -6.41
N PHE A 292 -14.21 2.06 -7.07
CA PHE A 292 -13.95 2.18 -8.51
C PHE A 292 -13.12 3.43 -8.83
N ASP A 293 -12.26 3.37 -9.85
CA ASP A 293 -11.67 4.57 -10.48
C ASP A 293 -12.63 5.23 -11.49
N GLU A 294 -12.18 6.32 -12.14
CA GLU A 294 -12.98 6.98 -13.18
C GLU A 294 -13.06 6.23 -14.52
N GLN A 295 -12.36 5.08 -14.67
CA GLN A 295 -12.58 4.13 -15.76
C GLN A 295 -13.61 3.05 -15.39
N GLY A 296 -14.06 2.99 -14.13
CA GLY A 296 -14.97 1.95 -13.64
C GLY A 296 -14.27 0.63 -13.28
N ARG A 297 -12.95 0.64 -13.06
CA ARG A 297 -12.18 -0.54 -12.65
C ARG A 297 -12.20 -0.66 -11.13
N GLU A 298 -12.48 -1.85 -10.63
CA GLU A 298 -12.48 -2.18 -9.21
C GLU A 298 -11.14 -2.81 -8.78
N PRO A 299 -10.35 -2.16 -7.89
CA PRO A 299 -9.20 -2.80 -7.29
C PRO A 299 -9.68 -3.92 -6.36
N ARG A 300 -9.15 -5.14 -6.57
CA ARG A 300 -9.52 -6.31 -5.77
C ARG A 300 -9.28 -6.06 -4.27
N LEU A 301 -10.11 -6.65 -3.42
CA LEU A 301 -9.88 -6.69 -1.98
C LEU A 301 -8.52 -7.34 -1.65
N VAL A 302 -7.80 -6.79 -0.68
CA VAL A 302 -6.70 -7.46 0.02
C VAL A 302 -7.27 -8.01 1.33
N HIS A 303 -7.61 -7.13 2.26
CA HIS A 303 -8.24 -7.45 3.54
C HIS A 303 -8.94 -6.22 4.14
N GLY A 304 -9.48 -6.34 5.35
CA GLY A 304 -9.89 -5.18 6.13
C GLY A 304 -9.89 -5.47 7.63
N ASN A 305 -10.02 -4.43 8.44
CA ASN A 305 -10.21 -4.55 9.89
C ASN A 305 -11.32 -3.62 10.37
N GLY A 306 -12.04 -4.02 11.41
CA GLY A 306 -13.17 -3.27 11.97
C GLY A 306 -13.06 -3.12 13.48
N ARG A 307 -13.36 -1.92 13.99
CA ARG A 307 -13.44 -1.64 15.43
C ARG A 307 -14.80 -1.03 15.75
N ARG A 308 -15.46 -1.54 16.80
CA ARG A 308 -16.64 -0.88 17.38
C ARG A 308 -16.18 0.18 18.37
N GLU A 309 -16.64 1.41 18.18
CA GLU A 309 -16.56 2.46 19.19
C GLU A 309 -17.88 2.49 19.97
N THR A 310 -17.83 2.23 21.28
CA THR A 310 -18.99 2.22 22.19
C THR A 310 -19.09 3.47 23.06
N ASN A 311 -18.22 4.46 22.81
CA ASN A 311 -18.19 5.72 23.52
C ASN A 311 -19.49 6.51 23.26
N LYS A 312 -19.95 7.28 24.27
CA LYS A 312 -21.10 8.21 24.18
C LYS A 312 -22.47 7.55 23.95
N GLY A 313 -22.59 6.23 24.00
CA GLY A 313 -23.88 5.52 23.95
C GLY A 313 -24.44 5.29 22.54
N THR A 314 -23.57 5.21 21.53
CA THR A 314 -23.85 4.55 20.24
C THR A 314 -22.96 3.31 20.12
N SER A 315 -23.19 2.44 19.12
CA SER A 315 -22.18 1.49 18.65
C SER A 315 -21.81 1.83 17.21
N ASP A 316 -20.91 2.79 17.06
CA ASP A 316 -20.33 3.14 15.77
C ASP A 316 -19.41 2.00 15.32
N LEU A 317 -19.53 1.57 14.07
CA LEU A 317 -18.59 0.62 13.44
C LEU A 317 -17.63 1.41 12.55
N ILE A 318 -16.35 1.44 12.91
CA ILE A 318 -15.28 1.99 12.09
C ILE A 318 -14.66 0.82 11.32
N MET A 319 -14.60 0.90 9.99
CA MET A 319 -13.98 -0.07 9.10
C MET A 319 -12.82 0.59 8.35
N ASP A 320 -11.68 -0.07 8.25
CA ASP A 320 -10.57 0.33 7.37
C ASP A 320 -10.36 -0.81 6.37
N LEU A 321 -10.68 -0.54 5.11
CA LEU A 321 -10.69 -1.51 4.02
C LEU A 321 -9.44 -1.33 3.15
N ARG A 322 -8.63 -2.37 2.99
CA ARG A 322 -7.47 -2.36 2.09
C ARG A 322 -7.79 -3.11 0.81
N VAL A 323 -7.80 -2.36 -0.28
CA VAL A 323 -7.86 -2.87 -1.65
C VAL A 323 -6.48 -2.66 -2.32
N HIS A 324 -6.27 -3.33 -3.44
CA HIS A 324 -5.02 -3.21 -4.20
C HIS A 324 -4.73 -1.75 -4.62
N PRO A 325 -3.46 -1.39 -4.88
CA PRO A 325 -3.14 -0.10 -5.46
C PRO A 325 -3.73 -0.01 -6.87
N PHE A 326 -4.17 1.20 -7.25
CA PHE A 326 -4.47 1.48 -8.66
C PHE A 326 -3.15 1.52 -9.47
N GLU A 327 -3.18 1.01 -10.70
CA GLU A 327 -2.00 0.96 -11.60
C GLU A 327 -1.35 2.34 -11.81
N THR A 328 -2.20 3.36 -11.87
CA THR A 328 -1.88 4.79 -11.96
C THR A 328 -2.74 5.53 -10.95
N LEU A 329 -2.27 6.67 -10.43
CA LEU A 329 -3.09 7.54 -9.58
C LEU A 329 -4.40 7.92 -10.33
N PRO A 330 -5.59 7.52 -9.85
CA PRO A 330 -6.84 7.86 -10.52
C PRO A 330 -7.18 9.34 -10.32
N LYS A 331 -8.04 9.88 -11.20
CA LYS A 331 -8.55 11.26 -11.11
C LYS A 331 -9.75 11.37 -10.18
N ALA A 332 -10.47 10.28 -9.96
CA ALA A 332 -11.51 10.19 -8.94
C ALA A 332 -11.66 8.75 -8.44
N ILE A 333 -12.07 8.61 -7.18
CA ILE A 333 -12.57 7.34 -6.64
C ILE A 333 -14.07 7.46 -6.46
N THR A 334 -14.83 6.48 -6.96
CA THR A 334 -16.25 6.30 -6.67
C THR A 334 -16.42 5.13 -5.72
N ILE A 335 -17.03 5.40 -4.56
CA ILE A 335 -17.38 4.40 -3.55
C ILE A 335 -18.87 4.09 -3.70
N LYS A 336 -19.19 2.82 -3.92
CA LYS A 336 -20.56 2.31 -4.10
C LYS A 336 -20.94 1.37 -2.96
N PRO A 337 -21.68 1.84 -1.95
CA PRO A 337 -22.10 0.99 -0.85
C PRO A 337 -23.15 -0.03 -1.28
N TYR A 338 -23.08 -1.23 -0.71
CA TYR A 338 -23.99 -2.33 -1.01
C TYR A 338 -24.30 -3.18 0.24
N ILE A 339 -25.36 -3.98 0.15
CA ILE A 339 -25.63 -5.10 1.07
C ILE A 339 -25.59 -6.42 0.29
N HIS A 340 -25.22 -7.50 0.97
CA HIS A 340 -25.42 -8.84 0.41
C HIS A 340 -26.90 -9.24 0.52
N LEU A 341 -27.35 -10.06 -0.43
CA LEU A 341 -28.68 -10.68 -0.39
C LEU A 341 -28.58 -12.06 0.25
N TYR A 342 -29.52 -12.36 1.14
CA TYR A 342 -29.60 -13.61 1.89
C TYR A 342 -30.90 -14.34 1.58
N ASP A 343 -30.88 -15.67 1.65
CA ASP A 343 -32.07 -16.50 1.51
C ASP A 343 -32.91 -16.53 2.81
N GLY A 344 -33.96 -17.36 2.84
CA GLY A 344 -34.83 -17.51 3.99
C GLY A 344 -34.19 -18.23 5.19
N GLU A 345 -33.07 -18.93 4.99
CA GLU A 345 -32.35 -19.69 6.01
C GLU A 345 -31.16 -18.91 6.59
N GLY A 346 -30.72 -17.87 5.90
CA GLY A 346 -29.64 -16.97 6.30
C GLY A 346 -28.32 -17.17 5.55
N SER A 347 -28.30 -18.00 4.51
CA SER A 347 -27.14 -18.14 3.62
C SER A 347 -27.16 -17.06 2.54
N TYR A 348 -26.02 -16.83 1.87
CA TYR A 348 -25.96 -15.91 0.74
C TYR A 348 -26.78 -16.42 -0.45
N GLN A 349 -27.60 -15.56 -1.05
CA GLN A 349 -28.13 -15.84 -2.40
C GLN A 349 -26.97 -15.77 -3.38
N LEU A 350 -26.71 -16.83 -4.12
CA LEU A 350 -25.63 -16.85 -5.13
C LEU A 350 -26.14 -16.44 -6.51
N ASP A 351 -25.26 -15.91 -7.35
CA ASP A 351 -25.51 -15.61 -8.76
C ASP A 351 -25.29 -16.83 -9.69
N GLU A 352 -25.19 -16.62 -11.00
CA GLU A 352 -24.97 -17.70 -11.98
C GLU A 352 -23.52 -18.23 -11.98
N ASN A 353 -22.57 -17.47 -11.40
CA ASN A 353 -21.16 -17.85 -11.24
C ASN A 353 -20.91 -18.57 -9.90
N GLY A 354 -21.80 -18.38 -8.92
CA GLY A 354 -21.66 -18.86 -7.54
C GLY A 354 -21.22 -17.76 -6.56
N ASP A 355 -21.18 -16.49 -6.99
CA ASP A 355 -20.78 -15.36 -6.15
C ASP A 355 -21.96 -14.80 -5.34
N PRO A 356 -21.76 -14.29 -4.10
CA PRO A 356 -22.82 -13.70 -3.30
C PRO A 356 -23.47 -12.47 -3.98
N LYS A 357 -24.75 -12.57 -4.32
CA LYS A 357 -25.55 -11.46 -4.87
C LYS A 357 -25.51 -10.24 -3.96
N ILE A 358 -25.35 -9.08 -4.57
CA ILE A 358 -25.33 -7.78 -3.90
C ILE A 358 -26.47 -6.88 -4.37
N GLN A 359 -26.91 -5.98 -3.50
CA GLN A 359 -27.77 -4.86 -3.83
C GLN A 359 -27.06 -3.55 -3.46
N TYR A 360 -26.72 -2.74 -4.46
CA TYR A 360 -26.20 -1.39 -4.27
C TYR A 360 -27.21 -0.46 -3.60
N ILE A 361 -26.71 0.57 -2.92
CA ILE A 361 -27.48 1.63 -2.27
C ILE A 361 -27.10 2.98 -2.90
N PRO A 362 -27.73 3.40 -4.02
CA PRO A 362 -27.34 4.59 -4.77
C PRO A 362 -27.41 5.89 -3.96
N GLU A 363 -28.27 5.97 -2.94
CA GLU A 363 -28.38 7.14 -2.06
C GLU A 363 -27.14 7.34 -1.16
N LEU A 364 -26.27 6.33 -1.06
CA LEU A 364 -25.00 6.38 -0.36
C LEU A 364 -23.78 6.48 -1.30
N GLU A 365 -23.96 6.50 -2.63
CA GLU A 365 -22.85 6.60 -3.59
C GLU A 365 -22.12 7.94 -3.46
N ILE A 366 -20.78 7.89 -3.44
CA ILE A 366 -19.91 9.05 -3.24
C ILE A 366 -18.73 8.96 -4.22
N THR A 367 -18.62 9.94 -5.13
CA THR A 367 -17.41 10.16 -5.93
C THR A 367 -16.57 11.28 -5.33
N ILE A 368 -15.28 11.03 -5.14
CA ILE A 368 -14.30 11.95 -4.56
C ILE A 368 -13.23 12.26 -5.63
N PRO A 369 -13.08 13.52 -6.08
CA PRO A 369 -12.04 13.89 -7.02
C PRO A 369 -10.66 13.91 -6.33
N ILE A 370 -9.68 13.32 -6.99
CA ILE A 370 -8.28 13.30 -6.57
C ILE A 370 -7.60 14.51 -7.18
N ASN A 371 -7.69 15.63 -6.46
CA ASN A 371 -6.99 16.86 -6.83
C ASN A 371 -5.48 16.71 -6.55
N SER A 372 -4.74 16.15 -7.50
CA SER A 372 -3.28 16.26 -7.52
C SER A 372 -2.89 17.74 -7.56
N LYS A 373 -2.40 18.26 -6.44
CA LYS A 373 -1.66 19.53 -6.45
C LYS A 373 -0.26 19.24 -6.97
N GLU A 374 0.03 19.81 -8.14
CA GLU A 374 1.36 19.93 -8.73
C GLU A 374 2.30 20.77 -7.86
#